data_AF-A0A414ZPC9-F1
#
_entry.id   AF-A0A414ZPC9-F1
#
_cell.length_a   1.000
_cell.length_b   1.000
_cell.length_c   1.000
_cell.angle_alpha   90.00
_cell.angle_beta   90.00
_cell.angle_gamma   90.00
#
_symmetry.space_group_name_H-M   'P 1'
#
loop_
_entity.id
_entity.type
_entity.pdbx_description
1 polymer ?
#
loop_
_entity_poly.entity_id
_entity_poly.type
_entity_poly.pdbx_seq_one_letter_code
_entity_poly.pdbx_strand_id
1 'polypeptide(L)'
;MNEISNIHAFEDEDFLHACFVWGMAVIAVFAVCLVPMFMLLGGPADLDAAEAGGWMAVVGWIVGLTAVSMASFAVHELVHAVFFKLLAPAGARVTFGANLETAMIYACAEGVVYSRRRYMAVCLAPTVVVTTAFALGFAFSDYPLLCYLAAGQHLSGCVGDWYYVRTILRDRRIVACEDTSFGVRFFG
;
A
#
# COMPACT_ATOMS: atom_id res chain seq x y z
N MET A 1 -11.21 -14.85 -24.72
CA MET A 1 -11.22 -14.40 -23.33
C MET A 1 -11.91 -13.06 -23.34
N ASN A 2 -13.04 -12.95 -22.64
CA ASN A 2 -13.91 -11.78 -22.69
C ASN A 2 -13.88 -11.07 -21.35
N GLU A 3 -14.08 -9.74 -21.35
CA GLU A 3 -14.28 -9.00 -20.11
C GLU A 3 -15.60 -9.44 -19.47
N ILE A 4 -15.57 -9.74 -18.17
CA ILE A 4 -16.74 -10.21 -17.40
C ILE A 4 -17.15 -9.25 -16.29
N SER A 5 -16.23 -8.39 -15.84
CA SER A 5 -16.47 -7.31 -14.88
C SER A 5 -15.26 -6.37 -14.84
N ASN A 6 -15.43 -5.21 -14.20
CA ASN A 6 -14.37 -4.23 -13.96
C ASN A 6 -14.64 -3.50 -12.63
N ILE A 7 -13.63 -2.77 -12.13
CA ILE A 7 -13.76 -1.82 -11.03
C ILE A 7 -13.17 -0.49 -11.51
N HIS A 8 -13.96 0.57 -11.43
CA HIS A 8 -13.53 1.94 -11.67
C HIS A 8 -13.06 2.55 -10.35
N ALA A 9 -11.76 2.47 -10.07
CA ALA A 9 -11.16 2.78 -8.76
C ALA A 9 -11.53 4.16 -8.20
N PHE A 10 -11.80 5.13 -9.06
CA PHE A 10 -12.10 6.51 -8.66
C PHE A 10 -13.59 6.85 -8.62
N GLU A 11 -14.46 5.97 -9.11
CA GLU A 11 -15.89 6.23 -9.29
C GLU A 11 -16.76 5.17 -8.58
N ASP A 12 -16.20 3.98 -8.33
CA ASP A 12 -16.89 2.88 -7.67
C ASP A 12 -17.00 3.16 -6.16
N GLU A 13 -18.20 3.57 -5.74
CA GLU A 13 -18.51 3.91 -4.35
C GLU A 13 -18.31 2.72 -3.40
N ASP A 14 -18.61 1.50 -3.83
CA ASP A 14 -18.42 0.30 -3.01
C ASP A 14 -16.93 0.04 -2.77
N PHE A 15 -16.11 0.21 -3.81
CA PHE A 15 -14.66 0.13 -3.70
C PHE A 15 -14.09 1.22 -2.78
N LEU A 16 -14.46 2.48 -3.01
CA LEU A 16 -13.97 3.61 -2.21
C LEU A 16 -14.41 3.50 -0.74
N HIS A 17 -15.65 3.08 -0.49
CA HIS A 17 -16.14 2.84 0.86
C HIS A 17 -15.40 1.69 1.54
N ALA A 18 -15.15 0.59 0.82
CA ALA A 18 -14.36 -0.51 1.36
C ALA A 18 -12.93 -0.09 1.69
N CYS A 19 -12.28 0.69 0.81
CA CYS A 19 -10.95 1.25 1.06
C CYS A 19 -10.95 2.11 2.33
N PHE A 20 -11.92 3.00 2.49
CA PHE A 20 -12.03 3.82 3.70
C PHE A 20 -12.23 2.97 4.96
N VAL A 21 -13.21 2.06 4.96
CA VAL A 21 -13.54 1.24 6.14
C VAL A 21 -12.38 0.32 6.53
N TRP A 22 -11.77 -0.36 5.56
CA TRP A 22 -10.66 -1.28 5.84
C TRP A 22 -9.40 -0.51 6.21
N GLY A 23 -9.14 0.64 5.59
CA GLY A 23 -8.03 1.52 5.97
C GLY A 23 -8.17 1.98 7.42
N MET A 24 -9.35 2.44 7.82
CA MET A 24 -9.64 2.80 9.21
C MET A 24 -9.51 1.61 10.16
N ALA A 25 -9.91 0.41 9.74
CA ALA A 25 -9.73 -0.80 10.54
C ALA A 25 -8.23 -1.13 10.76
N VAL A 26 -7.39 -0.99 9.73
CA VAL A 26 -5.93 -1.16 9.87
C VAL A 26 -5.36 -0.14 10.86
N ILE A 27 -5.70 1.14 10.71
CA ILE A 27 -5.24 2.20 11.63
C ILE A 27 -5.70 1.91 13.06
N ALA A 28 -6.95 1.50 13.26
CA ALA A 28 -7.47 1.16 14.58
C ALA A 28 -6.71 -0.02 15.22
N VAL A 29 -6.40 -1.07 14.44
CA VAL A 29 -5.59 -2.20 14.93
C VAL A 29 -4.20 -1.74 15.35
N PHE A 30 -3.52 -0.94 14.53
CA PHE A 30 -2.20 -0.39 14.88
C PHE A 30 -2.27 0.51 16.12
N ALA A 31 -3.29 1.35 16.25
CA ALA A 31 -3.46 2.20 17.42
C ALA A 31 -3.69 1.39 18.71
N VAL A 32 -4.52 0.34 18.65
CA VAL A 32 -4.78 -0.57 19.79
C VAL A 32 -3.52 -1.35 20.19
N CYS A 33 -2.72 -1.78 19.22
CA CYS A 33 -1.49 -2.53 19.46
C CYS A 33 -0.29 -1.66 19.87
N LEU A 34 -0.34 -0.34 19.64
CA LEU A 34 0.76 0.58 19.88
C LEU A 34 1.27 0.52 21.33
N VAL A 35 0.39 0.78 22.29
CA VAL A 35 0.73 0.85 23.72
C VAL A 35 1.31 -0.47 24.24
N PRO A 36 0.64 -1.64 24.10
CA PRO A 36 1.19 -2.89 24.61
C PRO A 36 2.52 -3.25 23.94
N MET A 37 2.70 -2.95 22.64
CA MET A 37 3.95 -3.22 21.95
C MET A 37 5.11 -2.38 22.50
N PHE A 38 4.94 -1.07 22.67
CA PHE A 38 6.00 -0.20 23.18
C PHE A 38 6.23 -0.35 24.70
N MET A 39 5.24 -0.80 25.47
CA MET A 39 5.47 -1.24 26.86
C MET A 39 6.41 -2.44 26.93
N LEU A 40 6.30 -3.39 26.00
CA LEU A 40 7.18 -4.56 25.94
C LEU A 40 8.62 -4.21 25.51
N LEU A 41 8.78 -3.14 24.71
CA LEU A 41 10.07 -2.67 24.21
C LEU A 41 10.78 -1.67 25.14
N GLY A 42 10.15 -1.28 26.25
CA GLY A 42 10.71 -0.32 27.20
C GLY A 42 10.46 1.15 26.85
N GLY A 43 9.54 1.43 25.93
CA GLY A 43 9.14 2.78 25.52
C GLY A 43 9.50 3.13 24.06
N PRO A 44 8.97 4.24 23.53
CA PRO A 44 9.26 4.72 22.18
C PRO A 44 10.58 5.51 22.18
N ALA A 45 11.72 4.79 22.22
CA ALA A 45 13.05 5.37 22.39
C ALA A 45 13.38 6.52 21.41
N ASP A 46 12.86 6.46 20.18
CA ASP A 46 13.08 7.49 19.16
C ASP A 46 12.30 8.79 19.42
N LEU A 47 11.10 8.69 20.01
CA LEU A 47 10.33 9.85 20.46
C LEU A 47 10.95 10.44 21.73
N ASP A 48 11.35 9.60 22.69
CA ASP A 48 12.01 10.04 23.92
C ASP A 48 13.31 10.80 23.60
N ALA A 49 14.09 10.32 22.63
CA ALA A 49 15.29 10.98 22.13
C ALA A 49 14.97 12.34 21.48
N ALA A 50 13.88 12.43 20.71
CA ALA A 50 13.44 13.68 20.10
C ALA A 50 13.00 14.70 21.16
N GLU A 51 12.26 14.26 22.19
CA GLU A 51 11.85 15.12 23.30
C GLU A 51 13.05 15.64 24.09
N ALA A 52 14.02 14.78 24.40
CA ALA A 52 15.27 15.17 25.07
C ALA A 52 16.11 16.15 24.22
N GLY A 53 16.03 16.07 22.89
CA GLY A 53 16.66 17.00 21.95
C GLY A 53 15.97 18.36 21.84
N GLY A 54 14.82 18.54 22.48
CA GLY A 54 14.04 19.78 22.47
C GLY A 54 13.17 19.96 21.23
N TRP A 55 12.48 21.11 21.16
CA TRP A 55 11.39 21.33 20.19
C TRP A 55 11.78 21.14 18.72
N MET A 56 13.01 21.50 18.32
CA MET A 56 13.49 21.32 16.95
C MET A 56 13.61 19.84 16.58
N ALA A 57 14.04 19.00 17.52
CA ALA A 57 14.18 17.56 17.31
C ALA A 57 12.80 16.90 17.20
N VAL A 58 11.83 17.31 18.02
CA VAL A 58 10.44 16.86 17.92
C VAL A 58 9.83 17.24 16.56
N VAL A 59 9.99 18.50 16.13
CA VAL A 59 9.54 18.93 14.80
C VAL A 59 10.22 18.13 13.69
N GLY A 60 11.53 17.91 13.81
CA GLY A 60 12.29 17.07 12.89
C GLY A 60 11.76 15.64 12.80
N TRP A 61 11.40 15.05 13.94
CA TRP A 61 10.81 13.71 13.99
C TRP A 61 9.44 13.66 13.30
N ILE A 62 8.57 14.66 13.53
CA ILE A 62 7.25 14.76 12.87
C ILE A 62 7.40 14.92 11.36
N VAL A 63 8.32 15.79 10.92
CA VAL A 63 8.64 15.97 9.49
C VAL A 63 9.20 14.68 8.90
N GLY A 64 10.07 13.98 9.63
CA GLY A 64 10.62 12.68 9.24
C GLY A 64 9.53 11.62 9.06
N LEU A 65 8.61 11.49 10.03
CA LEU A 65 7.46 10.59 9.94
C LEU A 65 6.61 10.91 8.71
N THR A 66 6.30 12.18 8.50
CA THR A 66 5.49 12.62 7.35
C THR A 66 6.18 12.29 6.02
N ALA A 67 7.47 12.61 5.91
CA ALA A 67 8.26 12.34 4.71
C ALA A 67 8.38 10.84 4.41
N VAL A 68 8.66 10.02 5.42
CA VAL A 68 8.76 8.56 5.28
C VAL A 68 7.41 7.95 4.91
N SER A 69 6.32 8.40 5.53
CA SER A 69 4.97 7.96 5.18
C SER A 69 4.62 8.33 3.73
N MET A 70 4.85 9.57 3.29
CA MET A 70 4.59 9.96 1.90
C MET A 70 5.47 9.20 0.91
N ALA A 71 6.76 9.05 1.22
CA ALA A 71 7.69 8.28 0.40
C ALA A 71 7.27 6.81 0.27
N SER A 72 6.67 6.22 1.31
CA SER A 72 6.22 4.83 1.29
C SER A 72 5.15 4.57 0.22
N PHE A 73 4.25 5.52 -0.04
CA PHE A 73 3.27 5.42 -1.11
C PHE A 73 3.91 5.55 -2.49
N ALA A 74 4.88 6.46 -2.66
CA ALA A 74 5.64 6.51 -3.92
C ALA A 74 6.39 5.19 -4.17
N VAL A 75 7.01 4.62 -3.13
CA VAL A 75 7.66 3.29 -3.21
C VAL A 75 6.65 2.18 -3.47
N HIS A 76 5.44 2.26 -2.91
CA HIS A 76 4.35 1.33 -3.16
C HIS A 76 4.05 1.22 -4.66
N GLU A 77 3.81 2.35 -5.33
CA GLU A 77 3.56 2.36 -6.77
C GLU A 77 4.78 1.92 -7.59
N LEU A 78 6.00 2.21 -7.12
CA LEU A 78 7.21 1.71 -7.76
C LEU A 78 7.34 0.19 -7.67
N VAL A 79 6.94 -0.41 -6.55
CA VAL A 79 6.91 -1.86 -6.39
C VAL A 79 5.88 -2.47 -7.34
N HIS A 80 4.67 -1.91 -7.45
CA HIS A 80 3.70 -2.31 -8.47
C HIS A 80 4.31 -2.23 -9.87
N ALA A 81 4.93 -1.11 -10.23
CA ALA A 81 5.55 -0.91 -11.53
C ALA A 81 6.65 -1.93 -11.85
N VAL A 82 7.49 -2.27 -10.88
CA VAL A 82 8.51 -3.32 -11.01
C VAL A 82 7.83 -4.66 -11.28
N PHE A 83 6.80 -5.02 -10.53
CA PHE A 83 6.11 -6.30 -10.70
C PHE A 83 5.32 -6.39 -12.00
N PHE A 84 4.69 -5.30 -12.44
CA PHE A 84 4.11 -5.20 -13.78
C PHE A 84 5.17 -5.48 -14.85
N LYS A 85 6.33 -4.81 -14.79
CA LYS A 85 7.44 -5.03 -15.73
C LYS A 85 7.97 -6.46 -15.70
N LEU A 86 8.19 -7.04 -14.52
CA LEU A 86 8.77 -8.38 -14.36
C LEU A 86 7.83 -9.49 -14.85
N LEU A 87 6.51 -9.27 -14.77
CA LEU A 87 5.50 -10.27 -15.10
C LEU A 87 4.86 -10.09 -16.48
N ALA A 88 5.23 -9.00 -17.18
CA ALA A 88 4.77 -8.67 -18.52
C ALA A 88 5.72 -9.17 -19.63
N PRO A 89 5.23 -9.28 -20.89
CA PRO A 89 6.09 -9.47 -22.05
C PRO A 89 7.10 -8.33 -22.21
N ALA A 90 8.23 -8.63 -22.87
CA ALA A 90 9.24 -7.62 -23.19
C ALA A 90 8.62 -6.46 -24.00
N GLY A 91 8.95 -5.23 -23.60
CA GLY A 91 8.43 -4.01 -24.23
C GLY A 91 7.17 -3.42 -23.60
N ALA A 92 6.57 -4.09 -22.61
CA ALA A 92 5.45 -3.53 -21.84
C ALA A 92 5.81 -2.17 -21.22
N ARG A 93 4.86 -1.23 -21.26
CA ARG A 93 5.00 0.10 -20.67
C ARG A 93 4.18 0.17 -19.38
N VAL A 94 4.75 0.82 -18.38
CA VAL A 94 4.06 1.16 -17.14
C VAL A 94 3.94 2.67 -17.09
N THR A 95 2.76 3.14 -16.73
CA THR A 95 2.45 4.55 -16.55
C THR A 95 2.08 4.81 -15.09
N PHE A 96 2.37 6.02 -14.62
CA PHE A 96 1.97 6.48 -13.30
C PHE A 96 0.97 7.61 -13.44
N GLY A 97 0.04 7.70 -12.50
CA GLY A 97 -0.91 8.79 -12.43
C GLY A 97 -1.35 9.06 -10.99
N ALA A 98 -2.18 10.09 -10.85
CA ALA A 98 -2.79 10.46 -9.58
C ALA A 98 -4.20 10.99 -9.83
N ASN A 99 -5.11 10.69 -8.91
CA ASN A 99 -6.42 11.30 -8.80
C ASN A 99 -6.48 12.08 -7.48
N LEU A 100 -6.56 13.41 -7.57
CA LEU A 100 -6.54 14.29 -6.40
C LEU A 100 -7.88 14.32 -5.66
N GLU A 101 -8.99 14.00 -6.31
CA GLU A 101 -10.32 13.98 -5.68
C GLU A 101 -10.45 12.82 -4.70
N THR A 102 -9.88 11.66 -5.07
CA THR A 102 -9.81 10.46 -4.24
C THR A 102 -8.49 10.32 -3.49
N ALA A 103 -7.56 11.25 -3.69
CA ALA A 103 -6.21 11.25 -3.12
C ALA A 103 -5.41 9.94 -3.37
N MET A 104 -5.62 9.32 -4.53
CA MET A 104 -4.97 8.07 -4.92
C MET A 104 -3.86 8.33 -5.94
N ILE A 105 -2.72 7.67 -5.76
CA ILE A 105 -1.70 7.51 -6.81
C ILE A 105 -1.81 6.08 -7.36
N TYR A 106 -1.37 5.87 -8.58
CA TYR A 106 -1.41 4.54 -9.19
C TYR A 106 -0.27 4.35 -10.18
N ALA A 107 0.18 3.11 -10.31
CA ALA A 107 0.91 2.58 -11.45
C ALA A 107 0.00 1.60 -12.21
N CYS A 108 -0.04 1.69 -13.54
CA CYS A 108 -0.80 0.75 -14.38
C CYS A 108 -0.01 0.32 -15.61
N ALA A 109 -0.41 -0.83 -16.17
CA ALA A 109 0.20 -1.44 -17.36
C ALA A 109 -0.87 -1.71 -18.42
N GLU A 110 -1.45 -0.63 -18.93
CA GLU A 110 -2.57 -0.67 -19.87
C GLU A 110 -2.19 -1.42 -21.16
N GLY A 111 -3.10 -2.27 -21.64
CA GLY A 111 -2.89 -3.19 -22.75
C GLY A 111 -2.18 -4.50 -22.38
N VAL A 112 -1.76 -4.69 -21.11
CA VAL A 112 -1.14 -5.94 -20.66
C VAL A 112 -2.10 -6.74 -19.79
N VAL A 113 -2.47 -7.92 -20.29
CA VAL A 113 -3.33 -8.85 -19.56
C VAL A 113 -2.49 -9.88 -18.81
N TYR A 114 -2.58 -9.85 -17.48
CA TYR A 114 -1.88 -10.77 -16.58
C TYR A 114 -2.79 -11.94 -16.20
N SER A 115 -2.23 -13.15 -16.16
CA SER A 115 -2.95 -14.29 -15.56
C SER A 115 -3.33 -13.99 -14.11
N ARG A 116 -4.43 -14.58 -13.63
CA ARG A 116 -4.93 -14.46 -12.24
C ARG A 116 -3.84 -14.45 -11.18
N ARG A 117 -2.91 -15.41 -11.22
CA ARG A 117 -1.82 -15.54 -10.24
C ARG A 117 -0.80 -14.41 -10.33
N ARG A 118 -0.44 -13.98 -11.54
CA ARG A 118 0.50 -12.89 -11.76
C ARG A 118 -0.08 -11.58 -11.28
N TYR A 119 -1.34 -11.29 -11.61
CA TYR A 119 -1.96 -10.05 -11.15
C TYR A 119 -2.11 -9.99 -9.63
N MET A 120 -2.55 -11.08 -8.97
CA MET A 120 -2.56 -11.13 -7.50
C MET A 120 -1.16 -10.94 -6.89
N ALA A 121 -0.10 -11.41 -7.55
CA ALA A 121 1.26 -11.16 -7.11
C ALA A 121 1.67 -9.70 -7.24
N VAL A 122 1.21 -8.98 -8.29
CA VAL A 122 1.38 -7.53 -8.41
C VAL A 122 0.67 -6.84 -7.25
N CYS A 123 -0.64 -7.08 -7.06
CA CYS A 123 -1.43 -6.46 -6.00
C CYS A 123 -0.80 -6.63 -4.60
N LEU A 124 -0.29 -7.84 -4.28
CA LEU A 124 0.27 -8.11 -2.96
C LEU A 124 1.72 -7.65 -2.79
N ALA A 125 2.43 -7.30 -3.87
CA ALA A 125 3.85 -7.02 -3.81
C ALA A 125 4.19 -5.83 -2.88
N PRO A 126 3.51 -4.66 -2.93
CA PRO A 126 3.85 -3.56 -2.04
C PRO A 126 3.55 -3.88 -0.57
N THR A 127 2.44 -4.57 -0.30
CA THR A 127 2.11 -5.06 1.04
C THR A 127 3.28 -5.88 1.62
N VAL A 128 3.88 -6.76 0.82
CA VAL A 128 5.00 -7.60 1.28
C VAL A 128 6.30 -6.79 1.36
N VAL A 129 6.71 -6.12 0.28
CA VAL A 129 8.03 -5.49 0.16
C VAL A 129 8.19 -4.31 1.11
N VAL A 130 7.25 -3.37 1.09
CA VAL A 130 7.37 -2.11 1.86
C VAL A 130 7.16 -2.36 3.34
N THR A 131 6.19 -3.22 3.71
CA THR A 131 5.98 -3.58 5.11
C THR A 131 7.15 -4.38 5.68
N THR A 132 7.80 -5.24 4.88
CA THR A 132 9.03 -5.91 5.31
C THR A 132 10.14 -4.90 5.55
N ALA A 133 10.30 -3.89 4.69
CA ALA A 133 11.28 -2.82 4.89
C ALA A 133 11.01 -2.05 6.20
N PHE A 134 9.74 -1.75 6.51
CA PHE A 134 9.39 -1.14 7.80
C PHE A 134 9.63 -2.06 8.99
N ALA A 135 9.35 -3.36 8.87
CA ALA A 135 9.64 -4.32 9.92
C ALA A 135 11.15 -4.44 10.20
N LEU A 136 11.98 -4.38 9.15
CA LEU A 136 13.44 -4.33 9.29
C LEU A 136 13.89 -3.01 9.93
N GLY A 137 13.34 -1.86 9.50
CA GLY A 137 13.62 -0.57 10.14
C GLY A 137 13.23 -0.56 11.62
N PHE A 138 12.07 -1.12 11.94
CA PHE A 138 11.60 -1.29 13.31
C PHE A 138 12.57 -2.12 14.17
N ALA A 139 13.11 -3.21 13.61
CA ALA A 139 13.98 -4.13 14.34
C ALA A 139 15.44 -3.66 14.45
N PHE A 140 15.92 -2.88 13.48
CA PHE A 140 17.36 -2.63 13.30
C PHE A 140 17.75 -1.15 13.22
N SER A 141 16.81 -0.21 13.32
CA SER A 141 17.11 1.23 13.34
C SER A 141 16.86 1.85 14.71
N ASP A 142 17.35 3.08 14.88
CA ASP A 142 17.06 3.92 16.05
C ASP A 142 15.68 4.63 15.95
N TYR A 143 14.78 4.18 15.07
CA TYR A 143 13.47 4.80 14.81
C TYR A 143 12.28 3.82 14.85
N PRO A 144 12.14 2.98 15.90
CA PRO A 144 11.10 1.96 15.95
C PRO A 144 9.67 2.53 15.93
N LEU A 145 9.37 3.61 16.67
CA LEU A 145 8.02 4.20 16.64
C LEU A 145 7.70 4.75 15.25
N LEU A 146 8.62 5.50 14.65
CA LEU A 146 8.43 6.02 13.30
C LEU A 146 8.15 4.90 12.29
N CYS A 147 8.95 3.82 12.30
CA CYS A 147 8.74 2.68 11.41
C CYS A 147 7.39 1.99 11.64
N TYR A 148 6.97 1.85 12.90
CA TYR A 148 5.67 1.26 13.24
C TYR A 148 4.49 2.08 12.71
N LEU A 149 4.53 3.40 12.93
CA LEU A 149 3.47 4.30 12.48
C LEU A 149 3.41 4.37 10.94
N ALA A 150 4.58 4.46 10.29
CA ALA A 150 4.66 4.46 8.84
C ALA A 150 4.16 3.14 8.23
N ALA A 151 4.44 1.99 8.87
CA ALA A 151 3.90 0.69 8.46
C ALA A 151 2.36 0.65 8.53
N GLY A 152 1.77 1.14 9.62
CA GLY A 152 0.32 1.22 9.78
C GLY A 152 -0.33 2.10 8.72
N GLN A 153 0.26 3.26 8.45
CA GLN A 153 -0.21 4.17 7.40
C GLN A 153 -0.09 3.54 6.00
N HIS A 154 1.06 2.94 5.67
CA HIS A 154 1.25 2.26 4.40
C HIS A 154 0.25 1.11 4.19
N LEU A 155 0.10 0.23 5.18
CA LEU A 155 -0.85 -0.89 5.11
C LEU A 155 -2.30 -0.41 5.00
N SER A 156 -2.64 0.73 5.61
CA SER A 156 -3.97 1.32 5.47
C SER A 156 -4.29 1.73 4.04
N GLY A 157 -3.28 2.09 3.23
CA GLY A 157 -3.47 2.35 1.80
C GLY A 157 -3.37 1.10 0.91
N CYS A 158 -2.80 0.01 1.39
CA CYS A 158 -2.76 -1.27 0.65
C CYS A 158 -4.13 -1.95 0.52
N VAL A 159 -5.15 -1.45 1.20
CA VAL A 159 -6.49 -2.06 1.24
C VAL A 159 -7.19 -2.11 -0.12
N GLY A 160 -6.87 -1.19 -1.04
CA GLY A 160 -7.36 -1.23 -2.42
C GLY A 160 -6.86 -2.47 -3.17
N ASP A 161 -5.57 -2.80 -3.01
CA ASP A 161 -5.00 -4.04 -3.55
C ASP A 161 -5.65 -5.27 -2.95
N TRP A 162 -5.91 -5.24 -1.63
CA TRP A 162 -6.58 -6.34 -0.94
C TRP A 162 -8.00 -6.52 -1.44
N TYR A 163 -8.68 -5.44 -1.81
CA TYR A 163 -10.00 -5.49 -2.42
C TYR A 163 -9.95 -6.19 -3.78
N TYR A 164 -8.99 -5.85 -4.64
CA TYR A 164 -8.79 -6.54 -5.91
C TYR A 164 -8.50 -8.03 -5.70
N VAL A 165 -7.58 -8.37 -4.81
CA VAL A 165 -7.26 -9.77 -4.47
C VAL A 165 -8.51 -10.50 -3.95
N ARG A 166 -9.29 -9.89 -3.06
CA ARG A 166 -10.53 -10.48 -2.54
C ARG A 166 -11.55 -10.71 -3.65
N THR A 167 -11.75 -9.74 -4.55
CA THR A 167 -12.66 -9.85 -5.70
C THR A 167 -12.24 -11.02 -6.60
N ILE A 168 -10.96 -11.09 -6.94
CA ILE A 168 -10.40 -12.19 -7.73
C ILE A 168 -10.63 -13.52 -7.02
N LEU A 169 -10.28 -13.64 -5.73
CA LEU A 169 -10.43 -14.88 -4.96
C LEU A 169 -11.90 -15.35 -4.88
N ARG A 170 -12.85 -14.42 -4.79
CA ARG A 170 -14.29 -14.73 -4.69
C ARG A 170 -14.91 -15.18 -6.00
N ASP A 171 -14.47 -14.65 -7.14
CA ASP A 171 -14.98 -15.07 -8.44
C ASP A 171 -13.98 -15.97 -9.17
N ARG A 172 -14.25 -17.28 -9.20
CA ARG A 172 -13.40 -18.26 -9.89
C ARG A 172 -13.42 -18.14 -11.41
N ARG A 173 -14.38 -17.40 -11.98
CA ARG A 173 -14.45 -17.14 -13.43
C ARG A 173 -13.36 -16.16 -13.87
N ILE A 174 -12.82 -15.35 -12.95
CA ILE A 174 -11.72 -14.43 -13.25
C ILE A 174 -10.43 -15.22 -13.48
N VAL A 175 -10.03 -15.37 -14.74
CA VAL A 175 -8.80 -16.10 -15.14
C VAL A 175 -7.64 -15.16 -15.46
N ALA A 176 -7.93 -13.89 -15.77
CA ALA A 176 -6.93 -12.87 -16.05
C ALA A 176 -7.44 -11.46 -15.71
N CYS A 177 -6.52 -10.51 -15.54
CA CYS A 177 -6.81 -9.13 -15.19
C CYS A 177 -5.93 -8.18 -16.01
N GLU A 178 -6.43 -6.98 -16.29
CA GLU A 178 -5.70 -5.87 -16.89
C GLU A 178 -5.82 -4.66 -15.97
N ASP A 179 -4.69 -4.04 -15.64
CA ASP A 179 -4.64 -2.80 -14.87
C ASP A 179 -4.68 -1.61 -15.83
N THR A 180 -5.60 -0.68 -15.60
CA THR A 180 -5.87 0.44 -16.50
C THR A 180 -5.75 1.77 -15.76
N SER A 181 -5.77 2.86 -16.50
CA SER A 181 -5.74 4.21 -15.93
C SER A 181 -6.95 4.56 -15.06
N PHE A 182 -8.04 3.78 -15.10
CA PHE A 182 -9.24 4.00 -14.30
C PHE A 182 -9.46 2.94 -13.21
N GLY A 183 -8.65 1.88 -13.15
CA GLY A 183 -8.83 0.76 -12.22
C GLY A 183 -8.45 -0.57 -12.85
N VAL A 184 -9.33 -1.58 -12.77
CA VAL A 184 -9.00 -2.95 -13.21
C VAL A 184 -10.14 -3.57 -14.02
N ARG A 185 -9.78 -4.29 -15.08
CA ARG A 185 -10.68 -5.16 -15.84
C ARG A 185 -10.42 -6.63 -15.52
N PHE A 186 -11.48 -7.41 -15.42
CA PHE A 186 -11.44 -8.84 -15.14
C PHE A 186 -11.97 -9.65 -16.32
N PHE A 187 -11.28 -10.74 -16.63
CA PHE A 187 -11.58 -11.58 -17.79
C PHE A 187 -11.89 -13.03 -17.41
N GLY A 188 -12.80 -13.65 -18.18
CA GLY A 188 -13.27 -15.04 -18.06
C GLY A 188 -13.20 -15.84 -19.35
#